data_AF-A0A415QRI5-F1
#
_entry.id   AF-A0A415QRI5-F1
#
_cell.length_a   1.000
_cell.length_b   1.000
_cell.length_c   1.000
_cell.angle_alpha   90.00
_cell.angle_beta   90.00
_cell.angle_gamma   90.00
#
_symmetry.space_group_name_H-M   'P 1'
#
loop_
_entity.id
_entity.type
_entity.pdbx_description
1 polymer ?
#
loop_
_entity_poly.entity_id
_entity_poly.type
_entity_poly.pdbx_seq_one_letter_code
_entity_poly.pdbx_strand_id
1 'polypeptide(L)'
;MYWKDETTKADFYCYYPYATITDVAAYKFSVNADQSTEAKYKASDFLLGKTGGVSPSSDAVDITLKHVFSCMQIKVAAGKGYTEEELNEVVESVTVHGVSTGASINLSTGAVKAEGGEKVITPWKDGEYYKALIVPQSVAEVGLIVVLINKKEYTLKKAFTFETNKRYKFTVTVDKTNEGINVGIGNWEEDGVDHGGVAE
;
A
#
# COMPACT_ATOMS: atom_id res chain seq x y z
N MET A 1 32.68 11.90 -7.68
CA MET A 1 32.28 11.66 -9.07
C MET A 1 32.84 12.80 -9.89
N TYR A 2 33.55 12.55 -10.99
CA TYR A 2 34.19 13.57 -11.82
C TYR A 2 33.63 13.50 -13.24
N TRP A 3 33.53 14.64 -13.92
CA TRP A 3 33.24 14.66 -15.35
C TRP A 3 34.37 13.98 -16.12
N LYS A 4 34.02 13.28 -17.21
CA LYS A 4 35.00 12.62 -18.07
C LYS A 4 35.86 13.65 -18.81
N ASP A 5 35.22 14.68 -19.36
CA ASP A 5 35.79 15.82 -20.09
C ASP A 5 34.76 16.97 -20.10
N GLU A 6 35.07 18.09 -20.76
CA GLU A 6 34.23 19.30 -20.79
C GLU A 6 33.02 19.20 -21.75
N THR A 7 32.88 18.09 -22.50
CA THR A 7 31.89 17.96 -23.58
C THR A 7 30.97 16.74 -23.45
N THR A 8 31.46 15.66 -22.84
CA THR A 8 30.72 14.40 -22.74
C THR A 8 29.60 14.53 -21.71
N LYS A 9 28.36 14.48 -22.18
CA LYS A 9 27.17 14.44 -21.32
C LYS A 9 27.10 13.12 -20.54
N ALA A 10 26.54 13.19 -19.34
CA ALA A 10 26.34 12.02 -18.47
C ALA A 10 24.88 11.82 -18.09
N ASP A 11 24.51 10.55 -17.90
CA ASP A 11 23.29 10.15 -17.23
C ASP A 11 23.61 9.73 -15.80
N PHE A 12 22.82 10.20 -14.84
CA PHE A 12 22.94 9.84 -13.44
C PHE A 12 21.72 9.04 -13.00
N TYR A 13 22.00 7.95 -12.29
CA TYR A 13 21.01 7.07 -11.69
C TYR A 13 21.27 7.01 -10.19
N CYS A 14 20.23 7.18 -9.40
CA CYS A 14 20.29 7.06 -7.95
C CYS A 14 19.19 6.11 -7.50
N TYR A 15 19.51 5.25 -6.54
CA TYR A 15 18.54 4.33 -5.96
C TYR A 15 18.83 4.10 -4.48
N TYR A 16 17.79 3.70 -3.76
CA TYR A 16 17.85 3.31 -2.36
C TYR A 16 16.92 2.11 -2.15
N PRO A 17 17.24 1.15 -1.26
CA PRO A 17 18.51 1.03 -0.53
C PRO A 17 19.70 0.73 -1.44
N TYR A 18 20.91 1.06 -0.99
CA TYR A 18 22.14 0.75 -1.71
C TYR A 18 22.36 -0.76 -1.77
N ALA A 19 22.70 -1.25 -2.95
CA ALA A 19 23.07 -2.63 -3.21
C ALA A 19 23.94 -2.67 -4.48
N THR A 20 24.82 -3.65 -4.61
CA THR A 20 25.55 -3.84 -5.87
C THR A 20 24.57 -4.24 -6.98
N ILE A 21 24.47 -3.42 -8.02
CA ILE A 21 23.65 -3.72 -9.20
C ILE A 21 24.43 -4.63 -10.14
N THR A 22 23.90 -5.82 -10.40
CA THR A 22 24.47 -6.80 -11.33
C THR A 22 23.75 -6.78 -12.69
N ASP A 23 22.48 -6.38 -12.72
CA ASP A 23 21.66 -6.27 -13.94
C ASP A 23 20.77 -5.03 -13.86
N VAL A 24 20.97 -4.09 -14.78
CA VAL A 24 20.20 -2.84 -14.87
C VAL A 24 18.80 -3.07 -15.45
N ALA A 25 18.63 -4.06 -16.32
CA ALA A 25 17.37 -4.33 -17.00
C ALA A 25 16.42 -5.17 -16.13
N ALA A 26 16.96 -5.96 -15.19
CA ALA A 26 16.18 -6.88 -14.37
C ALA A 26 16.70 -6.99 -12.92
N TYR A 27 16.92 -5.86 -12.25
CA TYR A 27 17.32 -5.84 -10.86
C TYR A 27 16.27 -6.50 -9.96
N LYS A 28 16.69 -7.45 -9.14
CA LYS A 28 15.79 -8.20 -8.26
C LYS A 28 15.69 -7.54 -6.90
N PHE A 29 14.45 -7.34 -6.45
CA PHE A 29 14.14 -6.81 -5.13
C PHE A 29 12.92 -7.53 -4.57
N SER A 30 12.81 -7.65 -3.24
CA SER A 30 11.59 -8.12 -2.59
C SER A 30 11.20 -7.17 -1.49
N VAL A 31 9.91 -6.80 -1.44
CA VAL A 31 9.35 -6.24 -0.21
C VAL A 31 9.34 -7.34 0.85
N ASN A 32 9.42 -6.95 2.12
CA ASN A 32 9.28 -7.92 3.20
C ASN A 32 7.82 -8.41 3.27
N ALA A 33 7.64 -9.70 3.51
CA ALA A 33 6.33 -10.24 3.88
C ALA A 33 5.92 -9.70 5.25
N ASP A 34 6.84 -9.70 6.22
CA ASP A 34 6.62 -9.02 7.48
C ASP A 34 7.15 -7.58 7.41
N GLN A 35 6.24 -6.61 7.31
CA GLN A 35 6.52 -5.17 7.39
C GLN A 35 6.06 -4.58 8.73
N SER A 36 5.81 -5.38 9.77
CA SER A 36 5.18 -4.93 11.03
C SER A 36 5.91 -3.83 11.81
N THR A 37 7.18 -3.56 11.50
CA THR A 37 7.97 -2.50 12.11
C THR A 37 8.38 -1.44 11.10
N GLU A 38 8.60 -0.21 11.55
CA GLU A 38 9.07 0.88 10.69
C GLU A 38 10.35 0.51 9.92
N ALA A 39 11.29 -0.17 10.58
CA ALA A 39 12.52 -0.63 9.94
C ALA A 39 12.26 -1.64 8.81
N LYS A 40 11.39 -2.63 9.02
CA LYS A 40 11.03 -3.63 7.99
C LYS A 40 10.21 -3.02 6.85
N TYR A 41 9.34 -2.05 7.17
CA TYR A 41 8.60 -1.26 6.19
C TYR A 41 9.55 -0.43 5.32
N LYS A 42 10.44 0.37 5.93
CA LYS A 42 11.42 1.20 5.21
C LYS A 42 12.43 0.36 4.40
N ALA A 43 12.81 -0.82 4.89
CA ALA A 43 13.63 -1.75 4.14
C ALA A 43 12.94 -2.31 2.88
N SER A 44 11.60 -2.20 2.79
CA SER A 44 10.81 -2.58 1.62
C SER A 44 10.64 -1.43 0.62
N ASP A 45 11.13 -0.23 0.93
CA ASP A 45 10.94 0.97 0.10
C ASP A 45 12.08 1.14 -0.89
N PHE A 46 11.86 0.68 -2.12
CA PHE A 46 12.79 0.91 -3.21
C PHE A 46 12.51 2.25 -3.89
N LEU A 47 13.50 3.13 -3.86
CA LEU A 47 13.47 4.43 -4.51
C LEU A 47 14.35 4.42 -5.75
N LEU A 48 13.89 5.06 -6.82
CA LEU A 48 14.65 5.20 -8.06
C LEU A 48 14.53 6.64 -8.58
N GLY A 49 15.66 7.20 -9.00
CA GLY A 49 15.75 8.52 -9.62
C GLY A 49 16.75 8.50 -10.76
N LYS A 50 16.46 9.30 -11.78
CA LYS A 50 17.29 9.45 -12.97
C LYS A 50 17.29 10.91 -13.40
N THR A 51 18.45 11.42 -13.79
CA THR A 51 18.56 12.65 -14.59
C THR A 51 19.56 12.38 -15.72
N GLY A 52 19.19 12.72 -16.96
CA GLY A 52 19.91 12.30 -18.16
C GLY A 52 20.43 13.47 -18.99
N GLY A 53 21.46 13.23 -19.78
CA GLY A 53 21.99 14.20 -20.73
C GLY A 53 22.57 15.46 -20.09
N VAL A 54 23.05 15.37 -18.86
CA VAL A 54 23.60 16.51 -18.12
C VAL A 54 24.96 16.87 -18.70
N SER A 55 25.14 18.15 -19.03
CA SER A 55 26.41 18.64 -19.57
C SER A 55 27.41 18.92 -18.44
N PRO A 56 28.71 18.73 -18.68
CA PRO A 56 29.75 19.07 -17.70
C PRO A 56 29.63 20.52 -17.24
N SER A 57 29.54 20.72 -15.92
CA SER A 57 29.48 22.05 -15.30
C SER A 57 29.92 22.00 -13.83
N SER A 58 30.11 23.18 -13.24
CA SER A 58 30.34 23.35 -11.80
C SER A 58 29.06 23.28 -10.96
N ASP A 59 27.90 23.28 -11.60
CA ASP A 59 26.62 23.31 -10.91
C ASP A 59 26.27 21.94 -10.33
N ALA A 60 25.47 21.96 -9.27
CA ALA A 60 24.96 20.73 -8.67
C ALA A 60 24.01 20.01 -9.65
N VAL A 61 24.06 18.67 -9.63
CA VAL A 61 23.15 17.83 -10.41
C VAL A 61 22.01 17.36 -9.50
N ASP A 62 20.80 17.86 -9.77
CA ASP A 62 19.61 17.47 -9.02
C ASP A 62 19.05 16.13 -9.53
N ILE A 63 18.79 15.22 -8.59
CA ILE A 63 18.14 13.93 -8.85
C ILE A 63 16.98 13.77 -7.87
N THR A 64 15.75 13.68 -8.39
CA THR A 64 14.57 13.37 -7.58
C THR A 64 14.33 11.87 -7.57
N LEU A 65 14.37 11.28 -6.38
CA LEU A 65 13.98 9.89 -6.14
C LEU A 65 12.45 9.75 -6.08
N LYS A 66 11.91 8.66 -6.65
CA LYS A 66 10.49 8.30 -6.57
C LYS A 66 10.35 6.89 -6.01
N HIS A 67 9.24 6.63 -5.32
CA HIS A 67 8.89 5.28 -4.88
C HIS A 67 8.59 4.41 -6.10
N VAL A 68 9.21 3.24 -6.16
CA VAL A 68 8.97 2.28 -7.24
C VAL A 68 7.72 1.45 -6.97
N PHE A 69 7.38 1.23 -5.71
CA PHE A 69 6.23 0.43 -5.28
C PHE A 69 5.01 1.25 -4.90
N SER A 70 3.89 0.57 -4.65
CA SER A 70 2.65 1.19 -4.18
C SER A 70 2.59 1.21 -2.66
N CYS A 71 2.00 2.25 -2.08
CA CYS A 71 1.71 2.32 -0.64
C CYS A 71 0.22 2.03 -0.41
N MET A 72 -0.07 0.90 0.23
CA MET A 72 -1.40 0.59 0.74
C MET A 72 -1.55 1.15 2.15
N GLN A 73 -2.61 1.91 2.41
CA GLN A 73 -2.98 2.41 3.73
C GLN A 73 -4.33 1.83 4.13
N ILE A 74 -4.35 1.02 5.18
CA ILE A 74 -5.54 0.34 5.67
C ILE A 74 -6.00 1.05 6.94
N LYS A 75 -7.22 1.56 6.94
CA LYS A 75 -7.93 2.02 8.14
C LYS A 75 -8.92 0.94 8.54
N VAL A 76 -8.82 0.41 9.74
CA VAL A 76 -9.89 -0.38 10.34
C VAL A 76 -10.80 0.62 11.06
N ALA A 77 -12.08 0.62 10.75
CA ALA A 77 -13.05 1.58 11.26
C ALA A 77 -14.21 0.87 11.96
N ALA A 78 -14.70 1.47 13.03
CA ALA A 78 -15.85 0.96 13.76
C ALA A 78 -17.12 1.01 12.91
N GLY A 79 -17.76 -0.16 12.77
CA GLY A 79 -19.12 -0.29 12.29
C GLY A 79 -20.11 -0.35 13.46
N LYS A 80 -21.26 -0.99 13.25
CA LYS A 80 -22.31 -1.14 14.27
C LYS A 80 -21.79 -1.90 15.48
N GLY A 81 -22.01 -1.33 16.67
CA GLY A 81 -21.75 -1.98 17.95
C GLY A 81 -20.32 -1.88 18.47
N TYR A 82 -19.39 -1.27 17.71
CA TYR A 82 -18.10 -0.83 18.22
C TYR A 82 -18.07 0.70 18.28
N THR A 83 -17.38 1.25 19.27
CA THR A 83 -16.76 2.58 19.14
C THR A 83 -15.36 2.44 18.51
N GLU A 84 -14.82 3.53 17.94
CA GLU A 84 -13.46 3.52 17.39
C GLU A 84 -12.40 3.21 18.46
N GLU A 85 -12.62 3.67 19.70
CA GLU A 85 -11.72 3.41 20.82
C GLU A 85 -11.71 1.92 21.19
N GLU A 86 -12.89 1.34 21.43
CA GLU A 86 -13.02 -0.10 21.72
C GLU A 86 -12.40 -0.95 20.61
N LEU A 87 -12.66 -0.59 19.34
CA LEU A 87 -12.15 -1.35 18.20
C LEU A 87 -10.62 -1.36 18.18
N ASN A 88 -9.98 -0.21 18.40
CA ASN A 88 -8.53 -0.09 18.36
C ASN A 88 -7.83 -0.96 19.44
N GLU A 89 -8.49 -1.22 20.56
CA GLU A 89 -7.96 -2.08 21.63
C GLU A 89 -8.05 -3.58 21.31
N VAL A 90 -9.01 -3.99 20.48
CA VAL A 90 -9.30 -5.41 20.23
C VAL A 90 -8.80 -5.95 18.89
N VAL A 91 -8.27 -5.10 18.00
CA VAL A 91 -7.66 -5.56 16.75
C VAL A 91 -6.36 -6.30 17.04
N GLU A 92 -6.37 -7.62 16.83
CA GLU A 92 -5.24 -8.50 17.07
C GLU A 92 -4.23 -8.46 15.92
N SER A 93 -4.71 -8.44 14.68
CA SER A 93 -3.85 -8.33 13.49
C SER A 93 -4.59 -7.81 12.26
N VAL A 94 -3.83 -7.28 11.31
CA VAL A 94 -4.27 -6.95 9.95
C VAL A 94 -3.28 -7.60 8.99
N THR A 95 -3.75 -8.21 7.92
CA THR A 95 -2.90 -8.86 6.91
C THR A 95 -3.42 -8.59 5.50
N VAL A 96 -2.51 -8.54 4.53
CA VAL A 96 -2.79 -8.36 3.10
C VAL A 96 -2.48 -9.64 2.34
N HIS A 97 -3.42 -10.16 1.57
CA HIS A 97 -3.33 -11.48 0.93
C HIS A 97 -3.32 -11.37 -0.60
N GLY A 98 -2.92 -12.44 -1.29
CA GLY A 98 -3.01 -12.54 -2.75
C GLY A 98 -2.02 -11.64 -3.50
N VAL A 99 -0.95 -11.19 -2.84
CA VAL A 99 0.06 -10.29 -3.42
C VAL A 99 1.42 -10.97 -3.52
N SER A 100 2.13 -10.75 -4.61
CA SER A 100 3.55 -11.09 -4.74
C SER A 100 4.43 -10.08 -4.03
N THR A 101 5.49 -10.59 -3.37
CA THR A 101 6.49 -9.76 -2.68
C THR A 101 7.74 -9.52 -3.52
N GLY A 102 8.03 -10.38 -4.49
CA GLY A 102 9.20 -10.27 -5.37
C GLY A 102 8.93 -9.35 -6.56
N ALA A 103 9.98 -8.67 -7.02
CA ALA A 103 9.94 -7.74 -8.13
C ALA A 103 11.21 -7.85 -8.99
N SER A 104 11.01 -7.75 -10.31
CA SER A 104 12.05 -7.46 -11.29
C SER A 104 11.89 -6.01 -11.75
N ILE A 105 12.91 -5.19 -11.50
CA ILE A 105 12.90 -3.75 -11.76
C ILE A 105 13.87 -3.44 -12.89
N ASN A 106 13.38 -2.79 -13.94
CA ASN A 106 14.26 -2.18 -14.92
C ASN A 106 14.68 -0.80 -14.40
N LEU A 107 15.92 -0.66 -13.96
CA LEU A 107 16.44 0.57 -13.35
C LEU A 107 16.59 1.72 -14.36
N SER A 108 16.61 1.42 -15.66
CA SER A 108 16.70 2.44 -16.71
C SER A 108 15.35 3.10 -17.02
N THR A 109 14.25 2.34 -16.92
CA THR A 109 12.89 2.79 -17.25
C THR A 109 11.97 2.95 -16.04
N GLY A 110 12.31 2.34 -14.90
CA GLY A 110 11.46 2.23 -13.72
C GLY A 110 10.34 1.19 -13.84
N ALA A 111 10.30 0.40 -14.92
CA ALA A 111 9.28 -0.62 -15.10
C ALA A 111 9.46 -1.77 -14.08
N VAL A 112 8.35 -2.24 -13.51
CA VAL A 112 8.34 -3.29 -12.49
C VAL A 112 7.49 -4.46 -12.96
N LYS A 113 7.99 -5.68 -12.74
CA LYS A 113 7.25 -6.94 -12.91
C LYS A 113 7.22 -7.69 -11.58
N ALA A 114 6.03 -8.06 -11.11
CA ALA A 114 5.87 -8.89 -9.92
C ALA A 114 6.32 -10.35 -10.15
N GLU A 115 6.91 -10.97 -9.13
CA GLU A 115 7.48 -12.33 -9.15
C GLU A 115 7.29 -13.04 -7.80
N GLY A 116 7.44 -14.37 -7.79
CA GLY A 116 7.51 -15.16 -6.55
C GLY A 116 6.16 -15.69 -6.01
N GLY A 117 5.08 -15.57 -6.78
CA GLY A 117 3.75 -16.09 -6.43
C GLY A 117 3.07 -15.30 -5.31
N GLU A 118 1.87 -15.72 -4.92
CA GLU A 118 1.09 -15.04 -3.88
C GLU A 118 1.66 -15.31 -2.48
N LYS A 119 1.64 -14.27 -1.64
CA LYS A 119 2.10 -14.25 -0.26
C LYS A 119 1.13 -13.42 0.59
N VAL A 120 1.36 -13.47 1.90
CA VAL A 120 0.70 -12.63 2.89
C VAL A 120 1.68 -11.58 3.39
N ILE A 121 1.25 -10.33 3.46
CA ILE A 121 2.01 -9.22 4.04
C ILE A 121 1.39 -8.79 5.37
N THR A 122 2.21 -8.66 6.40
CA THR A 122 1.86 -8.02 7.68
C THR A 122 2.28 -6.55 7.63
N PRO A 123 1.34 -5.59 7.59
CA PRO A 123 1.62 -4.16 7.50
C PRO A 123 2.16 -3.56 8.81
N TRP A 124 2.85 -2.43 8.70
CA TRP A 124 3.26 -1.60 9.84
C TRP A 124 2.11 -0.74 10.34
N LYS A 125 1.81 -0.74 11.65
CA LYS A 125 0.86 0.21 12.25
C LYS A 125 1.56 1.55 12.52
N ASP A 126 1.06 2.61 11.90
CA ASP A 126 1.58 3.99 11.96
C ASP A 126 0.40 4.96 12.12
N GLY A 127 0.17 5.42 13.35
CA GLY A 127 -1.03 6.18 13.71
C GLY A 127 -2.31 5.36 13.47
N GLU A 128 -3.30 5.96 12.81
CA GLU A 128 -4.57 5.29 12.52
C GLU A 128 -4.45 4.22 11.41
N TYR A 129 -3.38 4.22 10.60
CA TYR A 129 -3.25 3.35 9.43
C TYR A 129 -2.32 2.16 9.67
N TYR A 130 -2.67 1.03 9.05
CA TYR A 130 -1.72 -0.03 8.76
C TYR A 130 -1.18 0.19 7.34
N LYS A 131 0.13 0.34 7.20
CA LYS A 131 0.82 0.66 5.94
C LYS A 131 1.60 -0.54 5.43
N ALA A 132 1.42 -0.85 4.15
CA ALA A 132 2.22 -1.84 3.45
C ALA A 132 2.74 -1.28 2.12
N LEU A 133 3.98 -1.61 1.78
CA LEU A 133 4.52 -1.42 0.45
C LEU A 133 4.26 -2.68 -0.38
N ILE A 134 3.59 -2.49 -1.51
CA ILE A 134 3.11 -3.56 -2.38
C ILE A 134 3.79 -3.42 -3.74
N VAL A 135 4.33 -4.52 -4.26
CA VAL A 135 4.88 -4.57 -5.62
C VAL A 135 3.75 -4.26 -6.62
N PRO A 136 3.94 -3.37 -7.61
CA PRO A 136 2.95 -3.07 -8.62
C PRO A 136 2.49 -4.34 -9.36
N GLN A 137 1.21 -4.64 -9.29
CA GLN A 137 0.58 -5.86 -9.80
C GLN A 137 -0.94 -5.73 -9.84
N SER A 138 -1.60 -6.60 -10.59
CA SER A 138 -3.06 -6.77 -10.51
C SER A 138 -3.38 -8.01 -9.69
N VAL A 139 -4.29 -7.86 -8.72
CA VAL A 139 -4.78 -8.92 -7.85
C VAL A 139 -6.23 -9.23 -8.22
N ALA A 140 -6.55 -10.52 -8.35
CA ALA A 140 -7.92 -10.99 -8.60
C ALA A 140 -8.83 -10.73 -7.39
N GLU A 141 -10.12 -11.04 -7.50
CA GLU A 141 -11.02 -10.90 -6.35
C GLU A 141 -10.73 -11.98 -5.31
N VAL A 142 -10.06 -11.58 -4.25
CA VAL A 142 -9.68 -12.42 -3.11
C VAL A 142 -10.01 -11.70 -1.81
N GLY A 143 -9.88 -12.39 -0.67
CA GLY A 143 -9.90 -11.77 0.66
C GLY A 143 -8.66 -10.90 0.88
N LEU A 144 -8.56 -9.79 0.15
CA LEU A 144 -7.37 -8.95 0.04
C LEU A 144 -6.89 -8.43 1.39
N ILE A 145 -7.81 -8.11 2.30
CA ILE A 145 -7.48 -7.67 3.67
C ILE A 145 -8.22 -8.56 4.65
N VAL A 146 -7.50 -9.11 5.63
CA VAL A 146 -8.07 -9.85 6.75
C VAL A 146 -7.69 -9.13 8.05
N VAL A 147 -8.70 -8.82 8.85
CA VAL A 147 -8.57 -8.24 10.18
C VAL A 147 -9.00 -9.31 11.19
N LEU A 148 -8.13 -9.62 12.15
CA LEU A 148 -8.43 -10.56 13.23
C LEU A 148 -8.81 -9.75 14.49
N ILE A 149 -10.00 -10.03 15.03
CA ILE A 149 -10.53 -9.38 16.24
C ILE A 149 -11.18 -10.45 17.10
N ASN A 150 -10.75 -10.60 18.35
CA ASN A 150 -11.25 -11.62 19.27
C ASN A 150 -11.28 -13.02 18.62
N LYS A 151 -10.20 -13.41 17.92
CA LYS A 151 -10.07 -14.66 17.15
C LYS A 151 -11.04 -14.85 15.97
N LYS A 152 -11.80 -13.82 15.60
CA LYS A 152 -12.69 -13.82 14.44
C LYS A 152 -12.11 -13.01 13.30
N GLU A 153 -12.14 -13.59 12.10
CA GLU A 153 -11.69 -12.93 10.88
C GLU A 153 -12.81 -12.06 10.26
N TYR A 154 -12.43 -10.84 9.91
CA TYR A 154 -13.22 -9.91 9.10
C TYR A 154 -12.47 -9.66 7.80
N THR A 155 -13.06 -10.05 6.68
CA THR A 155 -12.37 -10.13 5.39
C THR A 155 -12.98 -9.15 4.38
N LEU A 156 -12.17 -8.21 3.90
CA LEU A 156 -12.52 -7.39 2.74
C LEU A 156 -12.14 -8.14 1.46
N LYS A 157 -13.14 -8.62 0.72
CA LYS A 157 -12.93 -9.19 -0.62
C LYS A 157 -12.85 -8.09 -1.67
N LYS A 158 -11.77 -8.07 -2.47
CA LYS A 158 -11.56 -7.03 -3.48
C LYS A 158 -10.54 -7.46 -4.54
N ALA A 159 -10.88 -7.27 -5.81
CA ALA A 159 -9.89 -7.19 -6.90
C ALA A 159 -9.31 -5.78 -6.99
N PHE A 160 -8.00 -5.66 -7.21
CA PHE A 160 -7.34 -4.35 -7.24
C PHE A 160 -6.05 -4.35 -8.07
N THR A 161 -5.75 -3.23 -8.73
CA THR A 161 -4.49 -3.00 -9.44
C THR A 161 -3.64 -1.98 -8.70
N PHE A 162 -2.49 -2.42 -8.22
CA PHE A 162 -1.47 -1.59 -7.59
C PHE A 162 -0.51 -1.05 -8.64
N GLU A 163 -0.39 0.27 -8.73
CA GLU A 163 0.49 0.93 -9.69
C GLU A 163 1.72 1.57 -9.01
N THR A 164 2.81 1.68 -9.75
CA THR A 164 4.05 2.31 -9.27
C THR A 164 3.80 3.73 -8.74
N ASN A 165 4.48 4.08 -7.65
CA ASN A 165 4.45 5.42 -7.06
C ASN A 165 3.04 5.93 -6.71
N LYS A 166 2.11 5.04 -6.38
CA LYS A 166 0.75 5.38 -5.95
C LYS A 166 0.51 5.00 -4.51
N ARG A 167 -0.34 5.79 -3.84
CA ARG A 167 -0.84 5.52 -2.51
C ARG A 167 -2.35 5.29 -2.58
N TYR A 168 -2.82 4.21 -1.98
CA TYR A 168 -4.22 3.82 -1.99
C TYR A 168 -4.72 3.62 -0.56
N LYS A 169 -5.88 4.20 -0.25
CA LYS A 169 -6.53 4.06 1.06
C LYS A 169 -7.65 3.02 0.97
N PHE A 170 -7.64 2.09 1.92
CA PHE A 170 -8.64 1.06 2.11
C PHE A 170 -9.24 1.22 3.50
N THR A 171 -10.55 1.38 3.59
CA THR A 171 -11.24 1.41 4.89
C THR A 171 -11.99 0.10 5.05
N VAL A 172 -11.65 -0.67 6.09
CA VAL A 172 -12.34 -1.91 6.46
C VAL A 172 -13.24 -1.57 7.65
N THR A 173 -14.54 -1.50 7.41
CA THR A 173 -15.52 -1.24 8.48
C THR A 173 -15.90 -2.56 9.14
N VAL A 174 -15.82 -2.62 10.47
CA VAL A 174 -16.05 -3.85 11.23
C VAL A 174 -17.22 -3.67 12.20
N ASP A 175 -18.27 -4.47 11.99
CA ASP A 175 -19.40 -4.56 12.92
C ASP A 175 -19.08 -5.53 14.06
N LYS A 176 -19.51 -5.19 15.28
CA LYS A 176 -19.42 -6.09 16.44
C LYS A 176 -20.42 -7.22 16.26
N THR A 177 -19.90 -8.43 16.10
CA THR A 177 -20.76 -9.61 16.08
C THR A 177 -20.84 -10.20 17.48
N ASN A 178 -22.01 -10.13 18.10
CA ASN A 178 -22.29 -10.94 19.28
C ASN A 178 -22.66 -12.36 18.82
N GLU A 179 -22.52 -13.38 19.68
CA GLU A 179 -22.96 -14.77 19.39
C GLU A 179 -24.50 -14.92 19.26
N GLY A 180 -25.25 -13.82 19.36
CA GLY A 180 -26.69 -13.74 19.09
C GLY A 180 -27.01 -13.15 17.71
N ILE A 181 -28.28 -13.22 17.32
CA ILE A 181 -28.80 -12.64 16.07
C ILE A 181 -28.47 -11.15 16.01
N ASN A 182 -27.65 -10.74 15.04
CA ASN A 182 -27.44 -9.34 14.72
C ASN A 182 -28.66 -8.80 13.96
N VAL A 183 -29.53 -8.06 14.64
CA VAL A 183 -30.64 -7.33 14.00
C VAL A 183 -30.11 -5.96 13.58
N GLY A 184 -29.98 -5.72 12.27
CA GLY A 184 -29.81 -4.40 11.69
C GLY A 184 -31.14 -3.66 11.63
N ILE A 185 -31.19 -2.40 12.05
CA ILE A 185 -32.31 -1.50 11.69
C ILE A 185 -31.79 -0.74 10.49
N GLY A 186 -32.39 -0.97 9.32
CA GLY A 186 -32.10 -0.20 8.12
C GLY A 186 -32.58 1.25 8.30
N ASN A 187 -32.08 2.15 7.44
CA ASN A 187 -32.71 3.46 7.31
C ASN A 187 -34.18 3.27 6.93
N TRP A 188 -35.03 4.18 7.38
CA TRP A 188 -36.40 4.26 6.89
C TRP A 188 -36.37 4.47 5.38
N GLU A 189 -37.15 3.69 4.64
CA GLU A 189 -37.47 4.02 3.26
C GLU A 189 -38.48 5.17 3.31
N GLU A 190 -38.07 6.33 2.81
CA GLU A 190 -38.96 7.48 2.66
C GLU A 190 -39.83 7.26 1.41
N ASP A 191 -41.16 7.34 1.57
CA ASP A 191 -42.12 7.20 0.45
C ASP A 191 -42.20 8.47 -0.42
N GLY A 192 -41.48 9.52 -0.02
CA GLY A 192 -41.46 10.82 -0.69
C GLY A 192 -42.79 11.58 -0.61
N VAL A 193 -43.72 11.15 0.25
CA VAL A 193 -45.04 11.78 0.41
C VAL A 193 -45.09 12.53 1.74
N ASP A 194 -45.35 13.84 1.67
CA ASP A 194 -45.71 14.63 2.84
C ASP A 194 -47.18 14.36 3.19
N HIS A 195 -47.40 13.63 4.28
CA HIS A 195 -48.74 13.33 4.80
C HIS A 195 -49.26 14.41 5.77
N GLY A 196 -48.62 15.59 5.79
CA GLY A 196 -49.06 16.75 6.55
C GLY A 196 -50.36 17.35 6.04
N GLY A 197 -51.14 17.93 6.95
CA GLY A 197 -52.36 18.67 6.67
C GLY A 197 -52.63 19.68 7.78
N VAL A 198 -53.46 20.69 7.50
CA VAL A 198 -53.89 21.65 8.52
C VAL A 198 -54.90 20.97 9.44
N ALA A 199 -54.62 20.99 10.75
CA ALA A 199 -55.57 20.58 11.78
C ALA A 199 -56.42 21.80 12.20
N GLU A 200 -57.75 21.66 12.13
CA GLU A 200 -58.72 22.59 12.73
C GLU A 200 -59.35 21.97 13.98
#